data_AF-A0A3M1BIX1-F1
#
_entry.id   AF-A0A3M1BIX1-F1
#
_cell.length_a   1.000
_cell.length_b   1.000
_cell.length_c   1.000
_cell.angle_alpha   90.00
_cell.angle_beta   90.00
_cell.angle_gamma   90.00
#
_symmetry.space_group_name_H-M   'P 1'
#
loop_
_entity.id
_entity.type
_entity.pdbx_description
1 polymer ?
#
loop_
_entity_poly.entity_id
_entity_poly.type
_entity_poly.pdbx_seq_one_letter_code
_entity_poly.pdbx_strand_id
1 'polypeptide(L)'
;QAEHPTPTELPPLQFVFPEEVPPPVSAWRPPLYPVPWEPSPVEHFYFARPIAADEVNWPLANYRYGGVFFGDQVHTGVDIPAPPGTPVIAAQAGRVIWAGWGLYRGVPGDTTDPYGLAVVIQHEFGFQGRRLFSVYAHMSEITVPRGQWVELGEEIGRVGDTGFVTGPHLHMEIRWGEVGFFHTLNPELWMAPPEGWGVLAARVMSTAGELLPRHTLTITSILTGQRWQGITYGAGGAVNPDPYFRENLVIGDLPAGRYEITTIYASKEYTQEFEIAPGRVTYVSFRGRQGFSLQPPPLPGASFSPLDN
;
A
#
# COMPACT_ATOMS: atom_id res chain seq x y z
N GLN A 1 -65.42 22.00 56.39
CA GLN A 1 -65.28 21.18 55.17
C GLN A 1 -63.92 21.49 54.58
N ALA A 2 -63.22 20.51 54.03
CA ALA A 2 -61.92 20.69 53.38
C ALA A 2 -61.91 19.85 52.10
N GLU A 3 -61.49 20.46 50.99
CA GLU A 3 -61.45 19.80 49.68
C GLU A 3 -60.14 19.03 49.52
N HIS A 4 -60.21 17.82 48.96
CA HIS A 4 -59.02 17.08 48.57
C HIS A 4 -58.59 17.52 47.17
N PRO A 5 -57.31 17.88 46.93
CA PRO A 5 -56.84 18.21 45.59
C PRO A 5 -56.77 16.95 44.72
N THR A 6 -57.34 17.02 43.51
CA THR A 6 -57.21 15.97 42.49
C THR A 6 -55.75 15.85 42.04
N PRO A 7 -55.17 14.65 41.92
CA PRO A 7 -53.82 14.48 41.39
C PRO A 7 -53.73 14.92 39.92
N THR A 8 -52.72 15.74 39.60
CA THR A 8 -52.38 16.05 38.21
C THR A 8 -51.65 14.87 37.59
N GLU A 9 -52.23 14.26 36.56
CA GLU A 9 -51.58 13.19 35.80
C GLU A 9 -50.45 13.79 34.92
N LEU A 10 -49.22 13.31 35.13
CA LEU A 10 -48.08 13.71 34.30
C LEU A 10 -48.09 12.92 32.98
N PRO A 11 -47.79 13.55 31.84
CA PRO A 11 -47.69 12.82 30.58
C PRO A 11 -46.55 11.78 30.64
N PRO A 12 -46.72 10.60 30.01
CA PRO A 12 -45.72 9.54 30.06
C PRO A 12 -44.41 9.98 29.39
N LEU A 13 -43.27 9.51 29.93
CA LEU A 13 -41.96 9.72 29.32
C LEU A 13 -41.93 9.11 27.90
N GLN A 14 -41.82 9.97 26.88
CA GLN A 14 -41.46 9.55 25.53
C GLN A 14 -39.94 9.46 25.42
N PHE A 15 -39.43 8.23 25.38
CA PHE A 15 -38.04 7.98 25.00
C PHE A 15 -37.90 8.19 23.49
N VAL A 16 -37.49 9.39 23.09
CA VAL A 16 -36.96 9.63 21.75
C VAL A 16 -35.57 8.99 21.70
N PHE A 17 -35.52 7.74 21.22
CA PHE A 17 -34.27 7.17 20.75
C PHE A 17 -33.74 8.07 19.62
N PRO A 18 -32.44 8.36 19.55
CA PRO A 18 -31.85 8.92 18.35
C PRO A 18 -32.25 8.05 17.16
N GLU A 19 -32.51 8.65 15.99
CA GLU A 19 -32.55 7.88 14.76
C GLU A 19 -31.24 7.10 14.66
N GLU A 20 -31.34 5.79 14.40
CA GLU A 20 -30.14 4.96 14.22
C GLU A 20 -29.32 5.57 13.08
N VAL A 21 -28.19 6.19 13.43
CA VAL A 21 -27.21 6.63 12.43
C VAL A 21 -26.91 5.39 11.61
N PRO A 22 -27.22 5.38 10.29
CA PRO A 22 -27.08 4.18 9.50
C PRO A 22 -25.63 3.72 9.65
N PRO A 23 -25.39 2.43 10.00
CA PRO A 23 -24.04 1.96 10.30
C PRO A 23 -23.14 2.35 9.14
N PRO A 24 -21.95 2.91 9.40
CA PRO A 24 -21.08 3.42 8.35
C PRO A 24 -20.90 2.31 7.32
N VAL A 25 -21.12 2.64 6.04
CA VAL A 25 -21.05 1.66 4.94
C VAL A 25 -19.59 1.39 4.60
N SER A 26 -18.85 0.96 5.62
CA SER A 26 -17.62 0.19 5.46
C SER A 26 -17.99 -1.00 4.60
N ALA A 27 -17.48 -1.01 3.38
CA ALA A 27 -17.58 -2.16 2.49
C ALA A 27 -16.78 -3.28 3.15
N TRP A 28 -17.46 -4.13 3.93
CA TRP A 28 -16.83 -5.07 4.85
C TRP A 28 -15.74 -5.88 4.17
N ARG A 29 -14.54 -5.80 4.76
CA ARG A 29 -13.32 -6.44 4.32
C ARG A 29 -12.92 -7.49 5.36
N PRO A 30 -12.49 -8.68 4.95
CA PRO A 30 -11.83 -9.61 5.87
C PRO A 30 -10.61 -8.98 6.54
N PRO A 31 -10.20 -9.46 7.73
CA PRO A 31 -9.00 -9.00 8.41
C PRO A 31 -7.76 -9.20 7.51
N LEU A 32 -6.69 -8.49 7.83
CA LEU A 32 -5.39 -8.68 7.19
C LEU A 32 -4.71 -9.94 7.74
N TYR A 33 -3.82 -10.56 6.96
CA TYR A 33 -2.89 -11.54 7.52
C TYR A 33 -2.02 -10.88 8.62
N PRO A 34 -1.71 -11.60 9.71
CA PRO A 34 -0.89 -11.07 10.81
C PRO A 34 0.55 -10.84 10.33
N VAL A 35 1.15 -9.71 10.72
CA VAL A 35 2.47 -9.30 10.23
C VAL A 35 3.60 -9.59 11.23
N PRO A 36 4.76 -10.11 10.78
CA PRO A 36 5.10 -10.47 9.40
C PRO A 36 4.40 -11.76 8.92
N TRP A 37 3.95 -11.75 7.66
CA TRP A 37 3.35 -12.92 7.00
C TRP A 37 4.31 -13.49 5.93
N GLU A 38 4.93 -14.62 6.22
CA GLU A 38 6.01 -15.22 5.41
C GLU A 38 5.68 -16.67 4.98
N PRO A 39 4.76 -16.87 4.02
CA PRO A 39 4.38 -18.20 3.55
C PRO A 39 5.43 -18.86 2.62
N SER A 40 6.51 -18.15 2.27
CA SER A 40 7.76 -18.72 1.75
C SER A 40 8.93 -17.72 1.94
N PRO A 41 10.20 -18.14 1.82
CA PRO A 41 11.36 -17.27 2.06
C PRO A 41 11.50 -16.04 1.14
N VAL A 42 10.62 -15.84 0.16
CA VAL A 42 10.67 -14.71 -0.79
C VAL A 42 9.46 -13.77 -0.68
N GLU A 43 8.47 -14.10 0.15
CA GLU A 43 7.26 -13.31 0.38
C GLU A 43 7.42 -12.54 1.69
N HIS A 44 7.51 -11.20 1.62
CA HIS A 44 7.99 -10.33 2.70
C HIS A 44 6.92 -9.34 3.18
N PHE A 45 5.73 -9.87 3.52
CA PHE A 45 4.59 -9.06 3.98
C PHE A 45 4.77 -8.63 5.45
N TYR A 46 5.73 -7.74 5.70
CA TYR A 46 6.18 -7.32 7.04
C TYR A 46 5.36 -6.18 7.66
N PHE A 47 4.51 -5.52 6.87
CA PHE A 47 3.84 -4.27 7.25
C PHE A 47 2.31 -4.42 7.24
N ALA A 48 1.65 -3.90 8.27
CA ALA A 48 0.20 -3.72 8.29
C ALA A 48 -0.23 -2.56 7.37
N ARG A 49 -1.54 -2.29 7.27
CA ARG A 49 -2.01 -1.08 6.60
C ARG A 49 -1.80 0.13 7.52
N PRO A 50 -1.30 1.27 6.99
CA PRO A 50 -0.97 2.46 7.78
C PRO A 50 -2.19 3.37 8.08
N ILE A 51 -3.38 2.96 7.66
CA ILE A 51 -4.66 3.61 7.96
C ILE A 51 -5.53 2.61 8.72
N ALA A 52 -6.23 3.09 9.76
CA ALA A 52 -7.07 2.29 10.64
C ALA A 52 -8.14 1.46 9.89
N ALA A 53 -8.54 0.35 10.51
CA ALA A 53 -9.31 -0.73 9.86
C ALA A 53 -10.82 -0.44 9.70
N ASP A 54 -11.30 0.68 10.24
CA ASP A 54 -12.63 1.23 10.01
C ASP A 54 -12.75 1.99 8.67
N GLU A 55 -11.63 2.40 8.08
CA GLU A 55 -11.53 3.18 6.84
C GLU A 55 -11.09 2.37 5.62
N VAL A 56 -11.31 2.92 4.41
CA VAL A 56 -11.02 2.22 3.13
C VAL A 56 -9.53 2.33 2.77
N ASN A 57 -8.68 1.63 3.53
CA ASN A 57 -7.21 1.64 3.43
C ASN A 57 -6.57 0.93 2.20
N TRP A 58 -7.21 1.05 1.03
CA TRP A 58 -6.84 0.36 -0.21
C TRP A 58 -6.16 1.32 -1.21
N PRO A 59 -4.95 1.01 -1.73
CA PRO A 59 -4.20 1.87 -2.66
C PRO A 59 -4.99 2.33 -3.89
N LEU A 60 -4.82 3.60 -4.28
CA LEU A 60 -5.37 4.15 -5.52
C LEU A 60 -4.84 3.38 -6.72
N ALA A 61 -5.73 2.66 -7.42
CA ALA A 61 -5.33 1.77 -8.51
C ALA A 61 -4.65 2.50 -9.69
N ASN A 62 -4.88 3.80 -9.82
CA ASN A 62 -4.28 4.71 -10.80
C ASN A 62 -3.11 5.55 -10.25
N TYR A 63 -2.74 5.42 -8.98
CA TYR A 63 -1.60 6.07 -8.31
C TYR A 63 -0.75 5.03 -7.55
N ARG A 64 -0.41 3.95 -8.26
CA ARG A 64 0.49 2.90 -7.79
C ARG A 64 1.96 3.29 -7.89
N TYR A 65 2.81 2.54 -7.19
CA TYR A 65 4.25 2.62 -7.29
C TYR A 65 4.73 2.46 -8.74
N GLY A 66 5.67 3.32 -9.15
CA GLY A 66 6.18 3.39 -10.51
C GLY A 66 5.23 4.00 -11.55
N GLY A 67 4.02 4.43 -11.17
CA GLY A 67 3.20 5.30 -12.01
C GLY A 67 3.95 6.59 -12.38
N VAL A 68 3.63 7.21 -13.52
CA VAL A 68 4.33 8.41 -14.01
C VAL A 68 3.35 9.55 -14.19
N PHE A 69 3.56 10.62 -13.41
CA PHE A 69 2.64 11.75 -13.24
C PHE A 69 3.35 13.09 -13.40
N PHE A 70 2.57 14.17 -13.50
CA PHE A 70 3.05 15.56 -13.54
C PHE A 70 4.23 15.83 -14.50
N GLY A 71 4.24 15.15 -15.65
CA GLY A 71 5.38 15.06 -16.57
C GLY A 71 6.00 13.66 -16.52
N ASP A 72 7.27 13.60 -16.10
CA ASP A 72 8.05 12.37 -15.96
C ASP A 72 8.43 12.08 -14.49
N GLN A 73 7.66 12.59 -13.52
CA GLN A 73 7.86 12.25 -12.11
C GLN A 73 7.34 10.83 -11.86
N VAL A 74 8.22 9.95 -11.37
CA VAL A 74 7.88 8.57 -11.05
C VAL A 74 7.43 8.49 -9.60
N HIS A 75 6.30 7.82 -9.37
CA HIS A 75 5.70 7.67 -8.06
C HIS A 75 6.45 6.61 -7.23
N THR A 76 6.86 7.00 -6.03
CA THR A 76 7.80 6.26 -5.18
C THR A 76 7.16 5.51 -4.01
N GLY A 77 5.83 5.52 -3.92
CA GLY A 77 5.05 4.86 -2.88
C GLY A 77 3.69 4.37 -3.39
N VAL A 78 2.72 4.31 -2.50
CA VAL A 78 1.29 4.15 -2.82
C VAL A 78 0.47 5.20 -2.09
N ASP A 79 -0.55 5.71 -2.78
CA ASP A 79 -1.47 6.69 -2.21
C ASP A 79 -2.73 5.97 -1.74
N ILE A 80 -3.05 6.14 -0.45
CA ILE A 80 -4.21 5.54 0.21
C ILE A 80 -5.21 6.68 0.50
N PRO A 81 -6.38 6.69 -0.17
CA PRO A 81 -7.33 7.79 -0.05
C PRO A 81 -8.06 7.70 1.28
N ALA A 82 -8.08 8.80 2.03
CA ALA A 82 -8.73 8.87 3.34
C ALA A 82 -9.17 10.31 3.66
N PRO A 83 -10.23 10.51 4.47
CA PRO A 83 -10.62 11.84 4.93
C PRO A 83 -9.50 12.61 5.67
N PRO A 84 -9.47 13.96 5.61
CA PRO A 84 -8.65 14.75 6.52
C PRO A 84 -8.95 14.42 7.98
N GLY A 85 -7.91 14.22 8.79
CA GLY A 85 -8.05 13.89 10.21
C GLY A 85 -8.11 12.38 10.53
N THR A 86 -8.28 11.51 9.53
CA THR A 86 -8.21 10.05 9.74
C THR A 86 -6.89 9.64 10.40
N PRO A 87 -6.91 8.80 11.45
CA PRO A 87 -5.69 8.33 12.11
C PRO A 87 -4.73 7.59 11.17
N VAL A 88 -3.46 8.00 11.20
CA VAL A 88 -2.34 7.30 10.57
C VAL A 88 -1.64 6.50 11.65
N ILE A 89 -1.45 5.21 11.41
CA ILE A 89 -0.87 4.26 12.36
C ILE A 89 0.46 3.70 11.86
N ALA A 90 1.38 3.41 12.78
CA ALA A 90 2.65 2.75 12.47
C ALA A 90 2.39 1.35 11.89
N ALA A 91 2.76 1.15 10.62
CA ALA A 91 2.55 -0.11 9.90
C ALA A 91 3.42 -1.26 10.43
N GLN A 92 4.48 -0.96 11.18
CA GLN A 92 5.27 -1.91 11.97
C GLN A 92 6.04 -1.17 13.07
N ALA A 93 6.34 -1.86 14.19
CA ALA A 93 7.08 -1.28 15.30
C ALA A 93 8.49 -0.81 14.89
N GLY A 94 9.01 0.22 15.56
CA GLY A 94 10.35 0.75 15.29
C GLY A 94 10.57 2.15 15.86
N ARG A 95 11.65 2.82 15.41
CA ARG A 95 12.05 4.13 15.91
C ARG A 95 11.78 5.24 14.91
N VAL A 96 11.08 6.29 15.33
CA VAL A 96 10.85 7.51 14.55
C VAL A 96 12.19 8.22 14.33
N ILE A 97 12.69 8.22 13.10
CA ILE A 97 13.94 8.88 12.70
C ILE A 97 13.73 10.20 11.97
N TRP A 98 12.51 10.49 11.51
CA TRP A 98 12.08 11.77 10.96
C TRP A 98 10.65 12.08 11.39
N ALA A 99 10.37 13.35 11.68
CA ALA A 99 9.04 13.87 11.98
C ALA A 99 8.99 15.36 11.59
N GLY A 100 8.17 15.72 10.61
CA GLY A 100 7.96 17.10 10.14
C GLY A 100 8.33 17.34 8.67
N TRP A 101 8.34 18.63 8.28
CA TRP A 101 8.65 19.10 6.93
C TRP A 101 10.12 18.90 6.52
N GLY A 102 10.37 18.66 5.23
CA GLY A 102 11.72 18.69 4.64
C GLY A 102 12.35 17.33 4.31
N LEU A 103 11.55 16.26 4.22
CA LEU A 103 12.03 14.89 4.05
C LEU A 103 12.76 14.63 2.72
N TYR A 104 12.28 15.18 1.60
CA TYR A 104 12.87 14.96 0.28
C TYR A 104 14.29 15.52 0.17
N ARG A 105 14.54 16.68 0.80
CA ARG A 105 15.88 17.33 0.82
C ARG A 105 16.71 17.01 2.06
N GLY A 106 16.11 16.43 3.10
CA GLY A 106 16.76 16.24 4.42
C GLY A 106 17.00 17.56 5.17
N VAL A 107 16.17 18.59 4.93
CA VAL A 107 16.31 19.95 5.49
C VAL A 107 15.12 20.25 6.43
N PRO A 108 15.25 20.01 7.75
CA PRO A 108 14.12 20.12 8.67
C PRO A 108 13.46 21.50 8.65
N GLY A 109 12.15 21.53 8.42
CA GLY A 109 11.36 22.77 8.35
C GLY A 109 11.25 23.40 6.95
N ASP A 110 11.77 22.75 5.90
CA ASP A 110 11.54 23.19 4.51
C ASP A 110 10.07 22.97 4.11
N THR A 111 9.26 24.03 4.19
CA THR A 111 7.84 24.00 3.81
C THR A 111 7.59 23.98 2.30
N THR A 112 8.64 23.87 1.47
CA THR A 112 8.53 23.62 0.03
C THR A 112 8.76 22.15 -0.35
N ASP A 113 8.87 21.26 0.65
CA ASP A 113 9.07 19.82 0.46
C ASP A 113 7.81 19.12 -0.10
N PRO A 114 7.94 18.27 -1.14
CA PRO A 114 6.80 17.62 -1.76
C PRO A 114 6.05 16.67 -0.82
N TYR A 115 6.71 16.03 0.16
CA TYR A 115 6.05 15.10 1.10
C TYR A 115 5.19 15.79 2.16
N GLY A 116 5.24 17.12 2.28
CA GLY A 116 4.50 17.84 3.31
C GLY A 116 5.06 17.60 4.72
N LEU A 117 4.16 17.48 5.70
CA LEU A 117 4.48 16.85 6.99
C LEU A 117 4.62 15.35 6.76
N ALA A 118 5.79 14.81 7.13
CA ALA A 118 6.05 13.38 7.04
C ALA A 118 6.66 12.79 8.32
N VAL A 119 6.37 11.51 8.57
CA VAL A 119 7.03 10.66 9.56
C VAL A 119 7.85 9.60 8.83
N VAL A 120 9.03 9.25 9.36
CA VAL A 120 9.77 8.06 8.92
C VAL A 120 10.14 7.22 10.13
N ILE A 121 9.76 5.94 10.09
CA ILE A 121 10.12 4.94 11.10
C ILE A 121 11.27 4.10 10.52
N GLN A 122 12.34 3.93 11.29
CA GLN A 122 13.38 2.93 11.06
C GLN A 122 13.01 1.68 11.85
N HIS A 123 12.99 0.53 11.17
CA HIS A 123 12.74 -0.74 11.81
C HIS A 123 14.06 -1.38 12.28
N GLU A 124 13.97 -2.25 13.30
CA GLU A 124 15.16 -2.96 13.78
C GLU A 124 15.57 -4.07 12.81
N PHE A 125 14.59 -4.82 12.29
CA PHE A 125 14.79 -5.78 11.21
C PHE A 125 15.15 -5.11 9.87
N GLY A 126 15.80 -5.89 9.01
CA GLY A 126 16.08 -5.58 7.62
C GLY A 126 15.79 -6.73 6.69
N PHE A 127 16.19 -6.57 5.43
CA PHE A 127 16.09 -7.56 4.37
C PHE A 127 17.39 -7.58 3.57
N GLN A 128 17.98 -8.77 3.38
CA GLN A 128 19.25 -8.96 2.68
C GLN A 128 20.37 -8.03 3.20
N GLY A 129 20.56 -7.98 4.51
CA GLY A 129 21.61 -7.22 5.20
C GLY A 129 21.42 -5.70 5.21
N ARG A 130 20.24 -5.19 4.80
CA ARG A 130 19.95 -3.74 4.70
C ARG A 130 18.66 -3.40 5.44
N ARG A 131 18.69 -2.35 6.29
CA ARG A 131 17.55 -1.90 7.11
C ARG A 131 16.32 -1.56 6.28
N LEU A 132 15.15 -1.73 6.85
CA LEU A 132 13.90 -1.24 6.27
C LEU A 132 13.41 0.01 7.00
N PHE A 133 12.72 0.87 6.25
CA PHE A 133 12.09 2.09 6.76
C PHE A 133 10.70 2.23 6.14
N SER A 134 9.73 2.72 6.91
CA SER A 134 8.41 3.12 6.41
C SER A 134 8.26 4.65 6.46
N VAL A 135 7.67 5.22 5.41
CA VAL A 135 7.46 6.67 5.22
C VAL A 135 5.96 6.93 5.16
N TYR A 136 5.50 7.94 5.89
CA TYR A 136 4.12 8.37 5.99
C TYR A 136 4.09 9.87 5.70
N ALA A 137 3.36 10.31 4.67
CA ALA A 137 3.47 11.68 4.14
C ALA A 137 2.11 12.32 3.85
N HIS A 138 2.13 13.63 3.56
CA HIS A 138 0.98 14.52 3.37
C HIS A 138 0.11 14.70 4.62
N MET A 139 0.68 14.47 5.80
CA MET A 139 -0.04 14.48 7.07
C MET A 139 -0.56 15.90 7.42
N SER A 140 -1.66 16.00 8.18
CA SER A 140 -2.15 17.27 8.75
C SER A 140 -1.60 17.52 10.15
N GLU A 141 -1.39 16.45 10.92
CA GLU A 141 -0.88 16.44 12.29
C GLU A 141 0.13 15.29 12.43
N ILE A 142 1.15 15.47 13.26
CA ILE A 142 2.08 14.42 13.68
C ILE A 142 2.02 14.36 15.21
N THR A 143 1.68 13.20 15.77
CA THR A 143 1.55 12.98 17.22
C THR A 143 2.85 12.52 17.87
N VAL A 144 3.83 12.03 17.09
CA VAL A 144 5.07 11.44 17.60
C VAL A 144 6.35 12.25 17.29
N PRO A 145 7.17 12.61 18.28
CA PRO A 145 8.44 13.31 18.07
C PRO A 145 9.54 12.40 17.53
N ARG A 146 10.48 13.00 16.79
CA ARG A 146 11.71 12.33 16.35
C ARG A 146 12.49 11.76 17.54
N GLY A 147 12.82 10.48 17.45
CA GLY A 147 13.58 9.73 18.46
C GLY A 147 12.73 8.76 19.29
N GLN A 148 11.40 8.92 19.30
CA GLN A 148 10.44 8.01 19.94
C GLN A 148 10.51 6.61 19.32
N TRP A 149 10.29 5.59 20.15
CA TRP A 149 9.94 4.25 19.72
C TRP A 149 8.42 4.15 19.64
N VAL A 150 7.89 3.54 18.58
CA VAL A 150 6.46 3.34 18.35
C VAL A 150 6.18 1.86 18.11
N GLU A 151 5.06 1.38 18.62
CA GLU A 151 4.59 -0.01 18.43
C GLU A 151 3.75 -0.17 17.16
N LEU A 152 3.58 -1.43 16.73
CA LEU A 152 2.67 -1.79 15.63
C LEU A 152 1.24 -1.30 15.93
N GLY A 153 0.69 -0.45 15.07
CA GLY A 153 -0.65 0.12 15.21
C GLY A 153 -0.74 1.38 16.09
N GLU A 154 0.37 1.92 16.61
CA GLU A 154 0.39 3.18 17.35
C GLU A 154 0.05 4.38 16.45
N GLU A 155 -0.78 5.33 16.91
CA GLU A 155 -1.16 6.52 16.15
C GLU A 155 0.00 7.51 16.07
N ILE A 156 0.54 7.69 14.86
CA ILE A 156 1.69 8.56 14.56
C ILE A 156 1.29 9.93 13.97
N GLY A 157 0.01 10.11 13.64
CA GLY A 157 -0.56 11.40 13.26
C GLY A 157 -1.86 11.26 12.49
N ARG A 158 -2.16 12.23 11.61
CA ARG A 158 -3.41 12.29 10.84
C ARG A 158 -3.21 12.57 9.37
N VAL A 159 -4.10 12.00 8.56
CA VAL A 159 -4.20 12.28 7.11
C VAL A 159 -4.48 13.77 6.89
N GLY A 160 -3.90 14.33 5.82
CA GLY A 160 -4.07 15.71 5.43
C GLY A 160 -3.84 15.91 3.94
N ASP A 161 -3.46 17.13 3.58
CA ASP A 161 -3.21 17.61 2.22
C ASP A 161 -1.93 18.47 2.13
N THR A 162 -0.93 18.19 2.96
CA THR A 162 0.31 18.98 3.00
C THR A 162 1.33 18.55 1.93
N GLY A 163 2.12 19.50 1.40
CA GLY A 163 3.12 19.23 0.37
C GLY A 163 2.56 19.40 -1.05
N PHE A 164 2.93 18.50 -1.96
CA PHE A 164 2.52 18.55 -3.38
C PHE A 164 1.45 17.50 -3.68
N VAL A 165 0.18 17.82 -3.38
CA VAL A 165 -0.97 16.92 -3.52
C VAL A 165 -2.07 17.49 -4.42
N THR A 166 -2.98 16.63 -4.86
CA THR A 166 -4.23 17.00 -5.56
C THR A 166 -5.47 16.92 -4.66
N GLY A 167 -5.34 16.37 -3.45
CA GLY A 167 -6.40 16.23 -2.45
C GLY A 167 -5.97 15.31 -1.29
N PRO A 168 -6.81 15.14 -0.26
CA PRO A 168 -6.44 14.41 0.95
C PRO A 168 -6.19 12.91 0.72
N HIS A 169 -5.04 12.43 1.18
CA HIS A 169 -4.65 11.02 1.17
C HIS A 169 -3.43 10.82 2.09
N LEU A 170 -3.11 9.57 2.41
CA LEU A 170 -1.80 9.20 2.94
C LEU A 170 -0.93 8.67 1.79
N HIS A 171 0.24 9.26 1.60
CA HIS A 171 1.29 8.66 0.78
C HIS A 171 2.19 7.77 1.67
N MET A 172 2.39 6.52 1.24
CA MET A 172 3.14 5.48 1.97
C MET A 172 4.29 4.93 1.12
N GLU A 173 5.52 4.96 1.64
CA GLU A 173 6.68 4.28 1.01
C GLU A 173 7.30 3.24 1.94
N ILE A 174 7.92 2.22 1.33
CA ILE A 174 8.92 1.38 1.98
C ILE A 174 10.28 1.73 1.38
N ARG A 175 11.30 2.00 2.21
CA ARG A 175 12.68 2.28 1.78
C ARG A 175 13.64 1.21 2.30
N TRP A 176 14.68 0.92 1.52
CA TRP A 176 15.58 -0.21 1.73
C TRP A 176 17.05 0.22 1.76
N GLY A 177 17.66 0.02 2.93
CA GLY A 177 19.03 0.35 3.31
C GLY A 177 19.28 1.81 3.66
N GLU A 178 18.70 2.76 2.92
CA GLU A 178 18.93 4.20 3.11
C GLU A 178 17.64 5.02 3.00
N VAL A 179 17.59 6.14 3.71
CA VAL A 179 16.41 7.02 3.80
C VAL A 179 16.43 8.04 2.66
N GLY A 180 16.39 7.57 1.43
CA GLY A 180 16.43 8.41 0.22
C GLY A 180 15.37 8.06 -0.82
N PHE A 181 14.96 9.06 -1.59
CA PHE A 181 13.98 8.96 -2.69
C PHE A 181 14.30 7.83 -3.69
N PHE A 182 15.59 7.58 -3.95
CA PHE A 182 16.08 6.56 -4.87
C PHE A 182 16.23 5.16 -4.25
N HIS A 183 15.79 4.93 -3.01
CA HIS A 183 15.93 3.66 -2.28
C HIS A 183 14.59 3.02 -1.90
N THR A 184 13.52 3.39 -2.60
CA THR A 184 12.17 2.87 -2.36
C THR A 184 11.98 1.48 -2.97
N LEU A 185 11.04 0.71 -2.42
CA LEU A 185 10.51 -0.55 -2.95
C LEU A 185 8.98 -0.46 -3.03
N ASN A 186 8.36 -1.26 -3.90
CA ASN A 186 6.91 -1.23 -4.11
C ASN A 186 6.11 -1.70 -2.87
N PRO A 187 5.37 -0.82 -2.15
CA PRO A 187 4.68 -1.20 -0.91
C PRO A 187 3.66 -2.34 -1.04
N GLU A 188 3.14 -2.62 -2.23
CA GLU A 188 2.16 -3.70 -2.45
C GLU A 188 2.77 -5.12 -2.34
N LEU A 189 4.10 -5.27 -2.30
CA LEU A 189 4.77 -6.53 -1.94
C LEU A 189 5.09 -6.65 -0.44
N TRP A 190 5.06 -5.53 0.28
CA TRP A 190 5.52 -5.42 1.67
C TRP A 190 4.39 -5.28 2.69
N MET A 191 3.24 -4.75 2.27
CA MET A 191 2.02 -4.71 3.09
C MET A 191 1.23 -6.01 2.99
N ALA A 192 0.73 -6.50 4.11
CA ALA A 192 -0.16 -7.66 4.13
C ALA A 192 -1.43 -7.44 3.28
N PRO A 193 -1.85 -8.44 2.47
CA PRO A 193 -3.17 -8.46 1.86
C PRO A 193 -4.25 -8.87 2.88
N PRO A 194 -5.55 -8.64 2.57
CA PRO A 194 -6.67 -9.24 3.29
C PRO A 194 -6.68 -10.78 3.24
N GLU A 195 -7.25 -11.44 4.25
CA GLU A 195 -7.48 -12.87 4.28
C GLU A 195 -8.37 -13.32 3.11
N GLY A 196 -7.81 -14.13 2.20
CA GLY A 196 -8.47 -14.52 0.95
C GLY A 196 -8.06 -13.71 -0.29
N TRP A 197 -7.15 -12.74 -0.15
CA TRP A 197 -6.59 -11.93 -1.24
C TRP A 197 -5.11 -12.22 -1.41
N GLY A 198 -4.58 -12.00 -2.61
CA GLY A 198 -3.16 -12.14 -2.93
C GLY A 198 -2.66 -11.00 -3.81
N VAL A 199 -1.40 -11.13 -4.24
CA VAL A 199 -0.65 -10.08 -4.96
C VAL A 199 -0.11 -10.64 -6.27
N LEU A 200 -0.24 -9.88 -7.36
CA LEU A 200 0.42 -10.16 -8.63
C LEU A 200 1.73 -9.37 -8.73
N ALA A 201 2.86 -10.06 -8.86
CA ALA A 201 4.14 -9.46 -9.27
C ALA A 201 4.42 -9.78 -10.75
N ALA A 202 4.79 -8.78 -11.55
CA ALA A 202 4.96 -8.96 -13.00
C ALA A 202 6.29 -8.40 -13.54
N ARG A 203 7.05 -9.24 -14.26
CA ARG A 203 8.30 -8.89 -14.98
C ARG A 203 8.02 -8.78 -16.48
N VAL A 204 7.89 -7.57 -17.00
CA VAL A 204 7.39 -7.24 -18.34
C VAL A 204 8.50 -6.62 -19.20
N MET A 205 8.89 -7.35 -20.25
CA MET A 205 10.10 -7.09 -21.03
C MET A 205 9.87 -7.08 -22.55
N SER A 206 10.76 -6.39 -23.26
CA SER A 206 10.90 -6.45 -24.71
C SER A 206 11.34 -7.85 -25.16
N THR A 207 11.28 -8.11 -26.47
CA THR A 207 11.82 -9.37 -27.03
C THR A 207 13.33 -9.52 -26.77
N ALA A 208 14.09 -8.42 -26.70
CA ALA A 208 15.50 -8.46 -26.32
C ALA A 208 15.70 -8.79 -24.83
N GLY A 209 14.79 -8.32 -23.96
CA GLY A 209 14.84 -8.52 -22.50
C GLY A 209 14.98 -7.22 -21.70
N GLU A 210 14.96 -6.06 -22.36
CA GLU A 210 14.87 -4.75 -21.72
C GLU A 210 13.51 -4.63 -21.01
N LEU A 211 13.43 -3.88 -19.91
CA LEU A 211 12.14 -3.56 -19.30
C LEU A 211 11.31 -2.69 -20.25
N LEU A 212 10.00 -2.95 -20.34
CA LEU A 212 9.06 -2.04 -21.00
C LEU A 212 8.52 -1.06 -19.95
N PRO A 213 8.81 0.25 -20.05
CA PRO A 213 8.25 1.25 -19.13
C PRO A 213 6.87 1.72 -19.59
N ARG A 214 6.00 2.11 -18.64
CA ARG A 214 4.65 2.65 -18.90
C ARG A 214 3.79 1.73 -19.81
N HIS A 215 4.03 0.42 -19.77
CA HIS A 215 3.40 -0.59 -20.62
C HIS A 215 2.18 -1.20 -19.94
N THR A 216 1.06 -1.31 -20.66
CA THR A 216 -0.24 -1.68 -20.10
C THR A 216 -0.49 -3.19 -20.13
N LEU A 217 -1.00 -3.72 -19.01
CA LEU A 217 -1.54 -5.07 -18.89
C LEU A 217 -2.95 -4.99 -18.29
N THR A 218 -3.88 -5.80 -18.81
CA THR A 218 -5.24 -5.93 -18.28
C THR A 218 -5.34 -7.25 -17.56
N ILE A 219 -5.71 -7.21 -16.28
CA ILE A 219 -5.99 -8.39 -15.46
C ILE A 219 -7.51 -8.51 -15.37
N THR A 220 -8.10 -9.63 -15.78
CA THR A 220 -9.55 -9.88 -15.76
C THR A 220 -9.85 -11.08 -14.85
N SER A 221 -10.76 -10.94 -13.90
CA SER A 221 -11.28 -12.10 -13.14
C SER A 221 -12.15 -12.95 -14.06
N ILE A 222 -11.84 -14.25 -14.17
CA ILE A 222 -12.62 -15.17 -15.01
C ILE A 222 -14.01 -15.42 -14.40
N LEU A 223 -14.15 -15.30 -13.07
CA LEU A 223 -15.42 -15.52 -12.36
C LEU A 223 -16.38 -14.32 -12.46
N THR A 224 -15.87 -13.08 -12.32
CA THR A 224 -16.73 -11.89 -12.22
C THR A 224 -16.68 -10.97 -13.44
N GLY A 225 -15.73 -11.17 -14.36
CA GLY A 225 -15.46 -10.26 -15.47
C GLY A 225 -14.88 -8.90 -15.05
N GLN A 226 -14.64 -8.69 -13.75
CA GLN A 226 -14.02 -7.47 -13.23
C GLN A 226 -12.59 -7.30 -13.80
N ARG A 227 -12.21 -6.06 -14.10
CA ARG A 227 -10.91 -5.73 -14.70
C ARG A 227 -10.11 -4.78 -13.83
N TRP A 228 -8.81 -5.05 -13.74
CA TRP A 228 -7.78 -4.19 -13.16
C TRP A 228 -6.78 -3.84 -14.25
N GLN A 229 -6.34 -2.59 -14.29
CA GLN A 229 -5.29 -2.13 -15.20
C GLN A 229 -3.97 -2.05 -14.45
N GLY A 230 -2.97 -2.80 -14.92
CA GLY A 230 -1.58 -2.64 -14.53
C GLY A 230 -0.85 -1.78 -15.55
N ILE A 231 -0.03 -0.85 -15.09
CA ILE A 231 0.89 -0.07 -15.92
C ILE A 231 2.28 -0.26 -15.34
N THR A 232 3.24 -0.70 -16.16
CA THR A 232 4.60 -0.95 -15.67
C THR A 232 5.33 0.34 -15.31
N TYR A 233 6.30 0.21 -14.39
CA TYR A 233 7.02 1.35 -13.82
C TYR A 233 7.63 2.28 -14.89
N GLY A 234 7.69 3.57 -14.58
CA GLY A 234 8.39 4.56 -15.37
C GLY A 234 9.89 4.30 -15.50
N ALA A 235 10.49 4.83 -16.57
CA ALA A 235 11.93 5.07 -16.58
C ALA A 235 12.23 6.29 -15.68
N GLY A 236 13.26 6.20 -14.83
CA GLY A 236 13.63 7.31 -13.93
C GLY A 236 14.56 6.97 -12.77
N GLY A 237 14.74 5.67 -12.44
CA GLY A 237 15.72 5.23 -11.44
C GLY A 237 15.36 5.48 -9.98
N ALA A 238 14.29 6.24 -9.70
CA ALA A 238 13.69 6.35 -8.35
C ALA A 238 12.89 5.11 -7.93
N VAL A 239 12.62 4.20 -8.88
CA VAL A 239 11.97 2.90 -8.65
C VAL A 239 13.01 1.78 -8.61
N ASN A 240 12.95 0.94 -7.57
CA ASN A 240 13.76 -0.26 -7.47
C ASN A 240 12.84 -1.48 -7.42
N PRO A 241 13.17 -2.54 -8.19
CA PRO A 241 12.43 -3.78 -8.14
C PRO A 241 12.93 -4.65 -6.97
N ASP A 242 12.13 -5.61 -6.51
CA ASP A 242 12.59 -6.60 -5.53
C ASP A 242 13.80 -7.42 -6.08
N PRO A 243 14.84 -7.74 -5.29
CA PRO A 243 16.01 -8.45 -5.80
C PRO A 243 15.74 -9.88 -6.32
N TYR A 244 14.66 -10.54 -5.87
CA TYR A 244 14.26 -11.87 -6.34
C TYR A 244 13.27 -11.80 -7.52
N PHE A 245 12.06 -11.28 -7.29
CA PHE A 245 11.00 -11.16 -8.31
C PHE A 245 11.47 -10.26 -9.46
N ARG A 246 12.20 -9.19 -9.15
CA ARG A 246 12.74 -8.20 -10.08
C ARG A 246 11.66 -7.60 -10.97
N GLU A 247 10.47 -7.43 -10.43
CA GLU A 247 9.26 -7.01 -11.12
C GLU A 247 9.37 -5.59 -11.68
N ASN A 248 8.48 -5.21 -12.59
CA ASN A 248 8.27 -3.81 -12.96
C ASN A 248 6.79 -3.45 -13.04
N LEU A 249 5.95 -4.21 -12.33
CA LEU A 249 4.54 -3.98 -12.07
C LEU A 249 4.16 -4.85 -10.86
N VAL A 250 3.38 -4.30 -9.94
CA VAL A 250 2.65 -5.07 -8.92
C VAL A 250 1.18 -4.66 -8.97
N ILE A 251 0.30 -5.60 -8.67
CA ILE A 251 -1.10 -5.32 -8.34
C ILE A 251 -1.42 -6.13 -7.08
N GLY A 252 -1.46 -5.45 -5.93
CA GLY A 252 -1.98 -6.02 -4.69
C GLY A 252 -3.51 -6.02 -4.65
N ASP A 253 -4.06 -6.55 -3.55
CA ASP A 253 -5.50 -6.59 -3.27
C ASP A 253 -6.35 -7.24 -4.39
N LEU A 254 -5.83 -8.32 -5.00
CA LEU A 254 -6.60 -9.18 -5.90
C LEU A 254 -7.28 -10.32 -5.11
N PRO A 255 -8.62 -10.51 -5.19
CA PRO A 255 -9.29 -11.67 -4.60
C PRO A 255 -8.69 -12.99 -5.10
N ALA A 256 -8.60 -14.02 -4.25
CA ALA A 256 -8.14 -15.33 -4.67
C ALA A 256 -9.07 -15.96 -5.74
N GLY A 257 -8.48 -16.70 -6.68
CA GLY A 257 -9.19 -17.34 -7.79
C GLY A 257 -8.47 -17.21 -9.13
N ARG A 258 -9.17 -17.59 -10.22
CA ARG A 258 -8.62 -17.63 -11.58
C ARG A 258 -8.82 -16.32 -12.35
N TYR A 259 -7.76 -15.92 -13.05
CA TYR A 259 -7.65 -14.67 -13.80
C TYR A 259 -7.07 -14.91 -15.19
N GLU A 260 -7.35 -13.98 -16.08
CA GLU A 260 -6.69 -13.81 -17.37
C GLU A 260 -5.82 -12.54 -17.32
N ILE A 261 -4.56 -12.61 -17.76
CA ILE A 261 -3.71 -11.45 -18.01
C ILE A 261 -3.48 -11.28 -19.52
N THR A 262 -3.77 -10.08 -20.00
CA THR A 262 -3.79 -9.75 -21.43
C THR A 262 -2.98 -8.48 -21.70
N THR A 263 -2.18 -8.47 -22.78
CA THR A 263 -1.38 -7.31 -23.19
C THR A 263 -1.14 -7.29 -24.71
N ILE A 264 -0.94 -6.11 -25.29
CA ILE A 264 -0.65 -5.94 -26.72
C ILE A 264 0.83 -5.60 -26.89
N TYR A 265 1.54 -6.35 -27.73
CA TYR A 265 2.95 -6.12 -28.05
C TYR A 265 3.20 -6.34 -29.54
N ALA A 266 3.84 -5.36 -30.20
CA ALA A 266 4.07 -5.35 -31.65
C ALA A 266 2.79 -5.65 -32.47
N SER A 267 1.68 -4.99 -32.10
CA SER A 267 0.34 -5.12 -32.70
C SER A 267 -0.29 -6.53 -32.64
N LYS A 268 0.26 -7.44 -31.83
CA LYS A 268 -0.37 -8.72 -31.49
C LYS A 268 -0.80 -8.70 -30.02
N GLU A 269 -1.99 -9.23 -29.75
CA GLU A 269 -2.45 -9.53 -28.40
C GLU A 269 -1.84 -10.85 -27.88
N TYR A 270 -1.47 -10.85 -26.61
CA TYR A 270 -1.01 -12.01 -25.86
C TYR A 270 -1.85 -12.12 -24.60
N THR A 271 -2.21 -13.35 -24.26
CA THR A 271 -3.18 -13.69 -23.21
C THR A 271 -2.68 -14.93 -22.47
N GLN A 272 -2.87 -14.98 -21.16
CA GLN A 272 -2.48 -16.10 -20.31
C GLN A 272 -3.43 -16.21 -19.11
N GLU A 273 -3.92 -17.41 -18.82
CA GLU A 273 -4.61 -17.68 -17.56
C GLU A 273 -3.62 -17.86 -16.40
N PHE A 274 -3.99 -17.43 -15.20
CA PHE A 274 -3.23 -17.63 -13.96
C PHE A 274 -4.17 -17.69 -12.74
N GLU A 275 -3.61 -17.96 -11.56
CA GLU A 275 -4.37 -18.04 -10.31
C GLU A 275 -3.73 -17.15 -9.24
N ILE A 276 -4.55 -16.35 -8.55
CA ILE A 276 -4.14 -15.64 -7.34
C ILE A 276 -4.39 -16.57 -6.15
N ALA A 277 -3.32 -16.97 -5.47
CA ALA A 277 -3.39 -17.70 -4.22
C ALA A 277 -3.56 -16.73 -3.04
N PRO A 278 -4.39 -17.06 -2.03
CA PRO A 278 -4.63 -16.19 -0.89
C PRO A 278 -3.37 -16.08 -0.01
N GLY A 279 -3.07 -14.86 0.44
CA GLY A 279 -1.89 -14.54 1.26
C GLY A 279 -0.56 -14.69 0.54
N ARG A 280 -0.51 -14.75 -0.80
CA ARG A 280 0.71 -15.07 -1.56
C ARG A 280 1.00 -14.09 -2.69
N VAL A 281 2.26 -14.10 -3.15
CA VAL A 281 2.67 -13.45 -4.39
C VAL A 281 2.61 -14.44 -5.55
N THR A 282 1.66 -14.27 -6.47
CA THR A 282 1.71 -14.93 -7.78
C THR A 282 2.62 -14.14 -8.70
N TYR A 283 3.61 -14.80 -9.30
CA TYR A 283 4.53 -14.20 -10.26
C TYR A 283 4.11 -14.50 -11.71
N VAL A 284 4.18 -13.48 -12.57
CA VAL A 284 4.06 -13.61 -14.03
C VAL A 284 5.23 -12.90 -14.70
N SER A 285 5.71 -13.44 -15.82
CA SER A 285 6.65 -12.74 -16.70
C SER A 285 6.12 -12.63 -18.12
N PHE A 286 6.51 -11.58 -18.84
CA PHE A 286 6.21 -11.35 -20.24
C PHE A 286 7.49 -10.95 -20.98
N ARG A 287 7.78 -11.54 -22.14
CA ARG A 287 8.99 -11.22 -22.93
C ARG A 287 8.70 -11.05 -24.42
N GLY A 288 7.98 -9.98 -24.74
CA GLY A 288 7.69 -9.55 -26.11
C GLY A 288 7.12 -10.68 -26.98
N ARG A 289 7.80 -11.02 -28.07
CA ARG A 289 7.36 -12.10 -28.98
C ARG A 289 7.34 -13.50 -28.38
N GLN A 290 7.96 -13.73 -27.22
CA GLN A 290 7.91 -15.00 -26.50
C GLN A 290 6.61 -15.18 -25.70
N GLY A 291 5.83 -14.10 -25.49
CA GLY A 291 4.59 -14.15 -24.72
C GLY A 291 4.82 -14.18 -23.21
N PHE A 292 3.88 -14.79 -22.50
CA PHE A 292 3.89 -14.93 -21.04
C PHE A 292 4.59 -16.21 -20.57
N SER A 293 5.05 -16.21 -19.31
CA SER A 293 5.41 -17.40 -18.55
C SER A 293 5.07 -17.21 -17.07
N LEU A 294 4.44 -18.23 -16.48
CA LEU A 294 4.11 -18.31 -15.05
C LEU A 294 5.27 -18.85 -14.19
N GLN A 295 6.41 -19.19 -14.81
CA GLN A 295 7.55 -19.73 -14.07
C GLN A 295 8.26 -18.60 -13.29
N PRO A 296 8.35 -18.67 -11.95
CA PRO A 296 9.12 -17.71 -11.17
C PRO A 296 10.62 -17.81 -11.44
N PRO A 297 11.41 -16.81 -11.03
CA PRO A 297 12.87 -16.96 -10.94
C PRO A 297 13.23 -18.22 -10.12
N PRO A 298 14.36 -18.88 -10.38
CA PRO A 298 14.85 -19.93 -9.50
C PRO A 298 15.00 -19.39 -8.07
N LEU A 299 14.48 -20.12 -7.07
CA LEU A 299 14.64 -19.75 -5.67
C LEU A 299 16.13 -19.50 -5.35
N PRO A 300 16.45 -18.46 -4.56
CA PRO A 300 17.81 -18.16 -4.21
C PRO A 300 18.41 -19.29 -3.35
N GLY A 301 19.73 -19.44 -3.39
CA GLY A 301 20.42 -20.50 -2.65
C GLY A 301 20.32 -20.36 -1.13
N ALA A 302 20.76 -21.38 -0.39
CA ALA A 302 20.68 -21.46 1.07
C ALA A 302 21.45 -20.38 1.87
N SER A 303 22.05 -19.39 1.19
CA SER A 303 22.63 -18.17 1.76
C SER A 303 21.66 -16.98 1.78
N PHE A 304 20.40 -17.16 1.40
CA PHE A 304 19.38 -16.11 1.38
C PHE A 304 18.61 -16.08 2.69
N SER A 305 18.89 -15.08 3.54
CA SER A 305 18.03 -14.72 4.66
C SER A 305 17.10 -13.58 4.22
N PRO A 306 15.78 -13.72 4.34
CA PRO A 306 14.85 -12.62 4.06
C PRO A 306 14.75 -11.65 5.24
N LEU A 307 14.84 -12.13 6.49
CA LEU A 307 14.98 -11.30 7.68
C LEU A 307 16.42 -11.32 8.20
N ASP A 308 16.91 -10.15 8.60
CA ASP A 308 18.12 -9.95 9.39
C ASP A 308 17.80 -9.00 10.56
N ASN A 309 18.39 -9.25 11.74
CA ASN A 309 18.23 -8.46 12.97
C ASN A 309 19.50 -7.64 13.29
#